data_AF-A0AAD7EUQ0-F1
#
_entry.id   AF-A0AAD7EUQ0-F1
#
_cell.length_a   1.000
_cell.length_b   1.000
_cell.length_c   1.000
_cell.angle_alpha   90.00
_cell.angle_beta   90.00
_cell.angle_gamma   90.00
#
_symmetry.space_group_name_H-M   'P 1'
#
loop_
_entity.id
_entity.type
_entity.pdbx_description
1 polymer ?
#
loop_
_entity_poly.entity_id
_entity_poly.type
_entity_poly.pdbx_seq_one_letter_code
_entity_poly.pdbx_strand_id
1 'polypeptide(L)'
;YNLFLAALLTYINLRNLRVEHPSPQILSSTMKNPTSELLSSLLLGFVALIPNHTFRYTALALSLALAIVFSVHLKSPRTQLGHLAVFIDQLEEDIRRAMVHAPRHYSSLVEQMRHLHEVAKKASSIKCRILNSESESFSWNRFRVLSSDIGECTKDAKNICTAVELILEAERQRKLTYDIMEIQFALTAA
;
A
#
# COMPACT_ATOMS: atom_id res chain seq x y z
N TYR A 1 33.78 -6.83 -5.25
CA TYR A 1 32.78 -6.26 -6.16
C TYR A 1 31.72 -7.28 -6.61
N ASN A 2 32.08 -8.46 -7.11
CA ASN A 2 31.08 -9.43 -7.64
C ASN A 2 30.14 -10.07 -6.58
N LEU A 3 30.58 -10.22 -5.33
CA LEU A 3 29.77 -10.86 -4.27
C LEU A 3 28.64 -9.97 -3.72
N PHE A 4 28.88 -8.65 -3.66
CA PHE A 4 27.88 -7.68 -3.19
C PHE A 4 26.78 -7.47 -4.24
N LEU A 5 27.16 -7.45 -5.52
CA LEU A 5 26.22 -7.45 -6.63
C LEU A 5 25.36 -8.73 -6.62
N ALA A 6 25.98 -9.89 -6.35
CA ALA A 6 25.24 -11.15 -6.20
C ALA A 6 24.25 -11.09 -5.04
N ALA A 7 24.63 -10.59 -3.86
CA ALA A 7 23.72 -10.46 -2.71
C ALA A 7 22.56 -9.48 -2.99
N LEU A 8 22.84 -8.35 -3.66
CA LEU A 8 21.83 -7.37 -4.06
C LEU A 8 20.86 -7.95 -5.10
N LEU A 9 21.36 -8.66 -6.11
CA LEU A 9 20.55 -9.34 -7.13
C LEU A 9 19.73 -10.48 -6.52
N THR A 10 20.26 -11.20 -5.53
CA THR A 10 19.53 -12.26 -4.82
C THR A 10 18.40 -11.68 -3.99
N TYR A 11 18.62 -10.53 -3.33
CA TYR A 11 17.60 -9.80 -2.57
C TYR A 11 16.49 -9.25 -3.47
N ILE A 12 16.84 -8.73 -4.66
CA ILE A 12 15.86 -8.25 -5.66
C ILE A 12 15.06 -9.42 -6.24
N ASN A 13 15.69 -10.54 -6.59
CA ASN A 13 15.02 -11.73 -7.11
C ASN A 13 14.07 -12.39 -6.08
N LEU A 14 14.45 -12.44 -4.81
CA LEU A 14 13.58 -12.92 -3.72
C LEU A 14 12.36 -12.02 -3.47
N ARG A 15 12.49 -10.71 -3.74
CA ARG A 15 11.38 -9.79 -3.62
C ARG A 15 10.40 -9.92 -4.78
N ASN A 16 10.90 -10.19 -5.99
CA ASN A 16 10.07 -10.42 -7.17
C ASN A 16 9.32 -11.76 -7.13
N LEU A 17 9.95 -12.82 -6.58
CA LEU A 17 9.29 -14.11 -6.31
C LEU A 17 8.12 -14.04 -5.32
N ARG A 18 8.03 -12.97 -4.51
CA ARG A 18 6.93 -12.76 -3.55
C ARG A 18 5.70 -12.09 -4.18
N VAL A 19 5.78 -11.68 -5.44
CA VAL A 19 4.74 -10.91 -6.13
C VAL A 19 3.89 -11.79 -7.06
N GLU A 20 4.33 -13.00 -7.41
CA GLU A 20 3.56 -13.94 -8.24
C GLU A 20 2.75 -14.92 -7.37
N HIS A 21 1.45 -14.63 -7.25
CA HIS A 21 0.31 -15.48 -6.87
C HIS A 21 -0.09 -15.66 -5.38
N PRO A 22 -1.41 -15.84 -5.12
CA PRO A 22 -2.14 -15.18 -4.04
C PRO A 22 -2.87 -16.14 -3.07
N SER A 23 -3.21 -15.58 -1.90
CA SER A 23 -4.39 -15.87 -1.05
C SER A 23 -4.46 -17.25 -0.33
N PRO A 24 -5.37 -17.43 0.66
CA PRO A 24 -5.02 -17.20 2.06
C PRO A 24 -5.57 -18.27 3.01
N GLN A 25 -4.76 -18.98 3.81
CA GLN A 25 -5.31 -19.77 4.91
C GLN A 25 -4.42 -19.80 6.16
N ILE A 26 -4.96 -19.14 7.20
CA ILE A 26 -5.12 -19.66 8.56
C ILE A 26 -3.89 -19.72 9.49
N LEU A 27 -4.13 -19.22 10.70
CA LEU A 27 -3.45 -19.46 11.99
C LEU A 27 -2.19 -18.66 12.33
N SER A 28 -2.49 -17.54 12.98
CA SER A 28 -1.88 -17.11 14.25
C SER A 28 -0.99 -18.14 14.96
N SER A 29 0.29 -17.83 15.07
CA SER A 29 0.99 -17.62 16.35
C SER A 29 2.50 -17.59 16.10
N THR A 30 3.16 -16.54 16.59
CA THR A 30 4.60 -16.54 16.91
C THR A 30 5.53 -17.29 15.95
N MET A 31 5.74 -16.76 14.75
CA MET A 31 6.98 -17.03 14.02
C MET A 31 7.63 -15.69 13.68
N LYS A 32 8.66 -15.34 14.45
CA LYS A 32 9.69 -14.41 13.98
C LYS A 32 10.15 -14.96 12.63
N ASN A 33 10.00 -14.16 11.57
CA ASN A 33 10.33 -14.57 10.21
C ASN A 33 11.74 -15.18 10.16
N PRO A 34 11.89 -16.52 9.98
CA PRO A 34 13.20 -17.16 9.99
C PRO A 34 14.08 -16.66 8.84
N THR A 35 13.45 -16.13 7.79
CA THR A 35 14.10 -15.47 6.65
C THR A 35 14.83 -14.19 7.05
N SER A 36 14.32 -13.43 8.03
CA SER A 36 14.96 -12.21 8.50
C SER A 36 16.18 -12.49 9.38
N GLU A 37 16.09 -13.52 10.23
CA GLU A 37 17.17 -13.96 11.11
C GLU A 37 18.30 -14.60 10.29
N LEU A 38 17.98 -15.44 9.30
CA LEU A 38 18.94 -16.01 8.34
C LEU A 38 19.64 -14.95 7.49
N LEU A 39 18.91 -13.95 7.00
CA LEU A 39 19.51 -12.85 6.24
C LEU A 39 20.44 -12.00 7.12
N SER A 40 20.03 -11.72 8.36
CA SER A 40 20.85 -10.96 9.31
C SER A 40 22.11 -11.71 9.73
N SER A 41 22.04 -13.04 9.93
CA SER A 41 23.18 -13.88 10.28
C SER A 41 24.13 -14.12 9.11
N LEU A 42 23.62 -14.25 7.88
CA LEU A 42 24.42 -14.26 6.66
C LEU A 42 25.15 -12.93 6.47
N LEU A 43 24.46 -11.80 6.61
CA LEU A 43 25.07 -10.47 6.52
C LEU A 43 26.15 -10.27 7.59
N LEU A 44 25.90 -10.67 8.85
CA LEU A 44 26.92 -10.64 9.90
C LEU A 44 28.10 -11.56 9.58
N GLY A 45 27.85 -12.75 9.04
CA GLY A 45 28.87 -13.70 8.61
C GLY A 45 29.77 -13.16 7.51
N PHE A 46 29.19 -12.50 6.50
CA PHE A 46 29.96 -11.86 5.42
C PHE A 46 30.75 -10.64 5.89
N VAL A 47 30.20 -9.84 6.81
CA VAL A 47 30.92 -8.71 7.43
C VAL A 47 32.07 -9.21 8.32
N ALA A 48 31.90 -10.34 9.00
CA ALA A 48 32.94 -10.96 9.82
C ALA A 48 34.09 -11.59 9.01
N LEU A 49 33.92 -11.78 7.70
CA LEU A 49 34.95 -12.34 6.82
C LEU A 49 35.96 -11.31 6.28
N ILE A 50 35.70 -10.01 6.43
CA ILE A 50 36.56 -8.94 5.90
C ILE A 50 37.74 -8.74 6.86
N PRO A 51 39.00 -9.08 6.56
CA PRO A 51 40.07 -9.11 7.58
C PRO A 51 40.39 -7.75 8.23
N ASN A 52 40.11 -6.63 7.56
CA ASN A 52 40.36 -5.29 8.09
C ASN A 52 39.13 -4.66 8.75
N HIS A 53 39.24 -4.32 10.03
CA HIS A 53 38.18 -3.68 10.82
C HIS A 53 37.70 -2.35 10.21
N THR A 54 38.61 -1.54 9.68
CA THR A 54 38.29 -0.29 8.99
C THR A 54 37.37 -0.50 7.78
N PHE A 55 37.63 -1.53 6.97
CA PHE A 55 36.79 -1.87 5.82
C PHE A 55 35.42 -2.44 6.23
N ARG A 56 35.33 -3.13 7.38
CA ARG A 56 34.04 -3.57 7.93
C ARG A 56 33.17 -2.38 8.32
N TYR A 57 33.73 -1.44 9.09
CA TYR A 57 32.97 -0.29 9.57
C TYR A 57 32.56 0.64 8.44
N THR A 58 33.40 0.84 7.42
CA THR A 58 33.02 1.63 6.24
C THR A 58 31.93 0.94 5.42
N ALA A 59 31.99 -0.38 5.22
CA ALA A 59 30.93 -1.12 4.53
C ALA A 59 29.59 -1.07 5.28
N LEU A 60 29.61 -1.15 6.62
CA LEU A 60 28.43 -1.00 7.48
C LEU A 60 27.86 0.43 7.46
N ALA A 61 28.72 1.44 7.52
CA ALA A 61 28.30 2.84 7.41
C ALA A 61 27.69 3.13 6.03
N LEU A 62 28.28 2.58 4.97
CA LEU A 62 27.81 2.77 3.60
C LEU A 62 26.50 2.03 3.33
N SER A 63 26.31 0.83 3.89
CA SER A 63 25.04 0.09 3.80
C SER A 63 23.93 0.77 4.61
N LEU A 64 24.25 1.30 5.79
CA LEU A 64 23.31 2.08 6.59
C LEU A 64 22.93 3.39 5.88
N ALA A 65 23.90 4.10 5.31
CA ALA A 65 23.64 5.29 4.51
C ALA A 65 22.76 4.98 3.30
N LEU A 66 23.03 3.89 2.57
CA LEU A 66 22.19 3.44 1.46
C LEU A 66 20.77 3.11 1.95
N ALA A 67 20.62 2.40 3.06
CA ALA A 67 19.32 2.05 3.61
C ALA A 67 18.52 3.30 4.02
N ILE A 68 19.18 4.29 4.62
CA ILE A 68 18.57 5.59 4.95
C ILE A 68 18.13 6.29 3.67
N VAL A 69 19.01 6.43 2.68
CA VAL A 69 18.69 7.06 1.38
C VAL A 69 17.52 6.35 0.71
N PHE A 70 17.53 5.02 0.67
CA PHE A 70 16.45 4.21 0.10
C PHE A 70 15.13 4.42 0.85
N SER A 71 15.17 4.49 2.18
CA SER A 71 13.98 4.71 3.01
C SER A 71 13.40 6.12 2.80
N VAL A 72 14.24 7.13 2.61
CA VAL A 72 13.82 8.50 2.30
C VAL A 72 13.27 8.58 0.87
N HIS A 73 13.88 7.87 -0.08
CA HIS A 73 13.39 7.82 -1.47
C HIS A 73 12.04 7.11 -1.59
N LEU A 74 11.87 5.96 -0.93
CA LEU A 74 10.60 5.23 -0.89
C LEU A 74 9.49 6.03 -0.21
N LYS A 75 9.82 6.79 0.84
CA LYS A 75 8.91 7.69 1.54
C LYS A 75 8.83 9.08 0.92
N SER A 76 9.36 9.28 -0.29
CA SER A 76 9.29 10.59 -0.92
C SER A 76 7.82 10.98 -1.16
N PRO A 77 7.45 12.25 -0.94
CA PRO A 77 6.10 12.74 -1.25
C PRO A 77 5.67 12.42 -2.68
N ARG A 78 6.61 12.39 -3.64
CA ARG A 78 6.33 12.02 -5.03
C ARG A 78 5.90 10.57 -5.18
N THR A 79 6.63 9.62 -4.59
CA THR A 79 6.29 8.20 -4.67
C THR A 79 4.98 7.93 -3.93
N GLN A 80 4.80 8.53 -2.74
CA GLN A 80 3.56 8.42 -1.98
C GLN A 80 2.35 8.98 -2.74
N LEU A 81 2.50 10.12 -3.39
CA LEU A 81 1.46 10.71 -4.22
C LEU A 81 1.15 9.85 -5.46
N GLY A 82 2.18 9.26 -6.08
CA GLY A 82 1.99 8.32 -7.20
C GLY A 82 1.17 7.10 -6.79
N HIS A 83 1.46 6.51 -5.63
CA HIS A 83 0.65 5.42 -5.08
C HIS A 83 -0.77 5.85 -4.74
N LEU A 84 -0.94 7.05 -4.18
CA LEU A 84 -2.26 7.59 -3.87
C LEU A 84 -3.10 7.83 -5.15
N ALA A 85 -2.50 8.34 -6.22
CA ALA A 85 -3.19 8.54 -7.49
C ALA A 85 -3.72 7.22 -8.07
N VAL A 86 -2.87 6.18 -8.13
CA VAL A 86 -3.28 4.84 -8.57
C VAL A 86 -4.39 4.28 -7.69
N PHE A 87 -4.31 4.49 -6.37
CA PHE A 87 -5.34 4.03 -5.44
C PHE A 87 -6.68 4.76 -5.65
N ILE A 88 -6.66 6.06 -5.93
CA ILE A 88 -7.87 6.84 -6.23
C ILE A 88 -8.51 6.34 -7.53
N ASP A 89 -7.72 6.13 -8.59
CA ASP A 89 -8.22 5.64 -9.88
C ASP A 89 -8.87 4.25 -9.73
N GLN A 90 -8.23 3.37 -8.96
CA GLN A 90 -8.77 2.04 -8.67
C GLN A 90 -10.08 2.13 -7.88
N LEU A 91 -10.12 2.97 -6.84
CA LEU A 91 -11.31 3.16 -6.01
C LEU A 91 -12.48 3.78 -6.80
N GLU A 92 -12.19 4.68 -7.75
CA GLU A 92 -13.19 5.25 -8.64
C GLU A 92 -13.86 4.16 -9.49
N GLU A 93 -13.06 3.27 -10.07
CA GLU A 93 -13.55 2.12 -10.84
C GLU A 93 -14.35 1.15 -9.97
N ASP A 94 -13.90 0.89 -8.74
CA ASP A 94 -14.60 0.00 -7.81
C ASP A 94 -15.97 0.58 -7.39
N ILE A 95 -16.05 1.89 -7.13
CA ILE A 95 -17.32 2.58 -6.87
C ILE A 95 -18.24 2.50 -8.10
N ARG A 96 -17.69 2.71 -9.31
CA ARG A 96 -18.46 2.64 -10.56
C ARG A 96 -19.05 1.24 -10.77
N ARG A 97 -18.29 0.18 -10.49
CA ARG A 97 -18.79 -1.21 -10.50
C ARG A 97 -19.85 -1.43 -9.42
N ALA A 98 -19.63 -0.91 -8.22
CA ALA A 98 -20.59 -1.01 -7.14
C ALA A 98 -21.94 -0.37 -7.49
N MET A 99 -21.93 0.77 -8.21
CA MET A 99 -23.16 1.43 -8.67
C MET A 99 -24.00 0.55 -9.59
N VAL A 100 -23.36 -0.28 -10.42
CA VAL A 100 -24.05 -1.25 -11.29
C VAL A 100 -24.64 -2.40 -10.48
N HIS A 101 -23.92 -2.91 -9.48
CA HIS A 101 -24.31 -4.10 -8.72
C HIS A 101 -25.27 -3.84 -7.55
N ALA A 102 -25.32 -2.59 -7.05
CA ALA A 102 -26.12 -2.16 -5.91
C ALA A 102 -26.96 -0.91 -6.25
N PRO A 103 -27.91 -1.00 -7.21
CA PRO A 103 -28.70 0.16 -7.66
C PRO A 103 -29.55 0.77 -6.54
N ARG A 104 -29.91 -0.02 -5.51
CA ARG A 104 -30.65 0.46 -4.32
C ARG A 104 -29.83 1.39 -3.44
N HIS A 105 -28.50 1.34 -3.54
CA HIS A 105 -27.56 2.19 -2.79
C HIS A 105 -26.90 3.25 -3.68
N TYR A 106 -27.45 3.50 -4.87
CA TYR A 106 -26.88 4.42 -5.86
C TYR A 106 -26.63 5.81 -5.29
N SER A 107 -27.56 6.38 -4.53
CA SER A 107 -27.40 7.71 -3.91
C SER A 107 -26.20 7.77 -2.96
N SER A 108 -26.02 6.75 -2.11
CA SER A 108 -24.90 6.66 -1.18
C SER A 108 -23.57 6.46 -1.90
N LEU A 109 -23.56 5.67 -2.98
CA LEU A 109 -22.37 5.47 -3.81
C LEU A 109 -21.99 6.74 -4.58
N VAL A 110 -22.97 7.52 -5.04
CA VAL A 110 -22.74 8.83 -5.68
C VAL A 110 -22.14 9.82 -4.67
N GLU A 111 -22.59 9.79 -3.42
CA GLU A 111 -22.01 10.60 -2.34
C GLU A 111 -20.55 10.20 -2.06
N GLN A 112 -20.25 8.91 -1.99
CA GLN A 112 -18.87 8.42 -1.86
C GLN A 112 -18.00 8.81 -3.06
N MET A 113 -18.55 8.77 -4.28
CA MET A 113 -17.86 9.23 -5.50
C MET A 113 -17.53 10.73 -5.43
N ARG A 114 -18.45 11.54 -4.90
CA ARG A 114 -18.23 12.98 -4.70
C ARG A 114 -17.10 13.22 -3.68
N HIS A 115 -17.10 12.51 -2.56
CA HIS A 115 -16.02 12.59 -1.58
C HIS A 115 -14.68 12.17 -2.16
N LEU A 116 -14.66 11.11 -2.99
CA LEU A 116 -13.45 10.69 -3.69
C LEU A 116 -12.92 11.79 -4.62
N HIS A 117 -13.81 12.49 -5.32
CA HIS A 117 -13.43 13.63 -6.16
C HIS A 117 -12.82 14.79 -5.36
N GLU A 118 -13.32 15.06 -4.14
CA GLU A 118 -12.72 16.04 -3.24
C GLU A 118 -11.31 15.62 -2.80
N VAL A 119 -11.10 14.32 -2.50
CA VAL A 119 -9.77 13.77 -2.19
C VAL A 119 -8.84 13.89 -3.41
N ALA A 120 -9.33 13.58 -4.62
CA ALA A 120 -8.56 13.73 -5.85
C ALA A 120 -8.15 15.20 -6.09
N LYS A 121 -9.05 16.15 -5.82
CA LYS A 121 -8.76 17.58 -5.90
C LYS A 121 -7.69 18.00 -4.89
N LYS A 122 -7.77 17.53 -3.64
CA LYS A 122 -6.72 17.76 -2.62
C LYS A 122 -5.38 17.17 -3.07
N ALA A 123 -5.36 15.93 -3.58
CA ALA A 123 -4.15 15.28 -4.09
C ALA A 123 -3.54 16.06 -5.26
N SER A 124 -4.36 16.60 -6.17
CA SER A 124 -3.90 17.47 -7.26
C SER A 124 -3.28 18.78 -6.74
N SER A 125 -3.88 19.40 -5.72
CA SER A 125 -3.30 20.58 -5.07
C SER A 125 -1.92 20.28 -4.44
N ILE A 126 -1.79 19.13 -3.78
CA ILE A 126 -0.50 18.67 -3.23
C ILE A 126 0.51 18.43 -4.36
N LYS A 127 0.09 17.85 -5.49
CA LYS A 127 0.93 17.69 -6.69
C LYS A 127 1.49 19.03 -7.16
N CYS A 128 0.64 20.05 -7.29
CA CYS A 128 1.06 21.39 -7.69
C CYS A 128 2.06 22.00 -6.70
N ARG A 129 1.83 21.82 -5.39
CA ARG A 129 2.78 22.29 -4.35
C ARG A 129 4.14 21.60 -4.46
N ILE A 130 4.17 20.30 -4.75
CA ILE A 130 5.40 19.54 -4.96
C ILE A 130 6.15 20.08 -6.19
N LEU A 131 5.45 20.23 -7.32
CA LEU A 131 6.04 20.75 -8.57
C LEU A 131 6.60 22.18 -8.40
N ASN A 132 5.85 23.06 -7.72
CA ASN A 132 6.29 24.43 -7.46
C ASN A 132 7.48 24.50 -6.49
N SER A 133 7.65 23.49 -5.62
CA SER A 133 8.78 23.42 -4.69
C SER A 133 10.07 22.92 -5.32
N GLU A 134 10.05 22.47 -6.58
CA GLU A 134 11.24 21.94 -7.27
C GLU A 134 12.30 23.01 -7.57
N SER A 135 11.88 24.28 -7.66
CA SER A 135 12.78 25.42 -7.84
C SER A 135 13.40 25.92 -6.52
N GLU A 136 12.90 25.44 -5.37
CA GLU A 136 13.34 25.87 -4.05
C GLU A 136 14.23 24.83 -3.37
N SER A 137 15.12 25.28 -2.50
CA SER A 137 15.99 24.38 -1.73
C SER A 137 15.17 23.40 -0.87
N PHE A 138 15.66 22.16 -0.79
CA PHE A 138 15.02 21.12 0.01
C PHE A 138 14.93 21.53 1.49
N SER A 139 13.74 21.38 2.08
CA SER A 139 13.49 21.65 3.50
C SER A 139 12.77 20.47 4.15
N TRP A 140 13.35 19.97 5.25
CA TRP A 140 12.76 18.87 6.05
C TRP A 140 11.36 19.20 6.59
N ASN A 141 11.10 20.46 6.93
CA ASN A 141 9.77 20.88 7.39
C ASN A 141 8.74 20.77 6.26
N ARG A 142 9.08 21.19 5.04
CA ARG A 142 8.20 21.05 3.88
C ARG A 142 7.94 19.59 3.52
N PHE A 143 8.98 18.76 3.55
CA PHE A 143 8.85 17.32 3.36
C PHE A 143 7.86 16.70 4.35
N ARG A 144 8.00 17.02 5.65
CA ARG A 144 7.12 16.50 6.69
C ARG A 144 5.66 16.93 6.52
N VAL A 145 5.43 18.20 6.19
CA VAL A 145 4.08 18.73 5.93
C VAL A 145 3.47 18.02 4.73
N LEU A 146 4.20 17.92 3.61
CA LEU A 146 3.70 17.24 2.41
C LEU A 146 3.39 15.75 2.66
N SER A 147 4.27 15.05 3.38
CA SER A 147 4.01 13.65 3.76
C SER A 147 2.81 13.51 4.70
N SER A 148 2.58 14.48 5.58
CA SER A 148 1.39 14.51 6.44
C SER A 148 0.12 14.72 5.62
N ASP A 149 0.11 15.71 4.73
CA ASP A 149 -1.02 16.04 3.85
C ASP A 149 -1.38 14.83 2.96
N ILE A 150 -0.38 14.14 2.41
CA ILE A 150 -0.59 12.91 1.63
C ILE A 150 -1.12 11.77 2.51
N GLY A 151 -0.61 11.65 3.74
CA GLY A 151 -1.10 10.67 4.70
C GLY A 151 -2.57 10.86 5.04
N GLU A 152 -3.01 12.12 5.19
CA GLU A 152 -4.41 12.47 5.43
C GLU A 152 -5.29 12.11 4.24
N CYS A 153 -4.91 12.49 3.01
CA CYS A 153 -5.63 12.09 1.80
C CYS A 153 -5.71 10.57 1.64
N THR A 154 -4.65 9.85 2.01
CA THR A 154 -4.63 8.38 1.96
C THR A 154 -5.59 7.78 2.97
N LYS A 155 -5.69 8.37 4.17
CA LYS A 155 -6.63 7.95 5.20
C LYS A 155 -8.07 8.21 4.75
N ASP A 156 -8.34 9.38 4.18
CA ASP A 156 -9.66 9.73 3.63
C ASP A 156 -10.08 8.73 2.54
N ALA A 157 -9.19 8.44 1.59
CA ALA A 157 -9.45 7.45 0.54
C ALA A 157 -9.72 6.04 1.12
N LYS A 158 -9.01 5.63 2.17
CA LYS A 158 -9.28 4.35 2.84
C LYS A 158 -10.64 4.31 3.53
N ASN A 159 -11.05 5.41 4.17
CA ASN A 159 -12.37 5.50 4.79
C ASN A 159 -13.49 5.35 3.75
N ILE A 160 -13.32 5.97 2.57
CA ILE A 160 -14.25 5.82 1.45
C ILE A 160 -14.30 4.37 0.99
N CYS A 161 -13.14 3.72 0.82
CA CYS A 161 -13.06 2.31 0.46
C CYS A 161 -13.84 1.42 1.43
N THR A 162 -13.60 1.57 2.73
CA THR A 162 -14.33 0.81 3.76
C THR A 162 -15.84 1.09 3.73
N ALA A 163 -16.26 2.35 3.50
CA ALA A 163 -17.68 2.67 3.37
C ALA A 163 -18.33 1.97 2.16
N VAL A 164 -17.63 1.91 1.03
CA VAL A 164 -18.09 1.23 -0.19
C VAL A 164 -18.16 -0.29 0.02
N GLU A 165 -17.16 -0.87 0.66
CA GLU A 165 -17.16 -2.30 1.03
C GLU A 165 -18.35 -2.65 1.93
N LEU A 166 -18.68 -1.81 2.91
CA LEU A 166 -19.84 -2.00 3.78
C LEU A 166 -21.17 -1.93 3.01
N ILE A 167 -21.28 -1.03 2.02
CA ILE A 167 -22.47 -0.94 1.16
C ILE A 167 -22.62 -2.21 0.32
N LEU A 168 -21.53 -2.69 -0.27
CA LEU A 168 -21.53 -3.91 -1.07
C LEU A 168 -21.86 -5.15 -0.24
N GLU A 169 -21.34 -5.23 0.98
CA GLU A 169 -21.64 -6.31 1.92
C GLU A 169 -23.11 -6.30 2.34
N ALA A 170 -23.68 -5.12 2.63
CA ALA A 170 -25.10 -4.98 2.93
C ALA A 170 -25.99 -5.42 1.76
N GLU A 171 -25.62 -5.09 0.52
CA GLU A 171 -26.35 -5.54 -0.68
C GLU A 171 -26.24 -7.06 -0.86
N ARG A 172 -25.07 -7.65 -0.60
CA ARG A 172 -24.84 -9.09 -0.66
C ARG A 172 -25.69 -9.84 0.36
N GLN A 173 -25.73 -9.38 1.61
CA GLN A 173 -26.54 -9.98 2.66
C GLN A 173 -28.04 -9.93 2.33
N ARG A 174 -28.50 -8.85 1.70
CA ARG A 174 -29.89 -8.75 1.24
C ARG A 174 -30.21 -9.76 0.15
N LYS A 175 -29.37 -9.90 -0.88
CA LYS A 175 -29.57 -10.88 -1.95
C LYS A 175 -29.68 -12.30 -1.38
N LEU A 176 -28.76 -12.67 -0.50
CA LEU A 176 -28.82 -13.96 0.20
C LEU A 176 -30.11 -14.15 1.01
N THR A 177 -30.58 -13.10 1.67
CA THR A 177 -31.85 -13.14 2.42
C THR A 177 -33.04 -13.39 1.50
N TYR A 178 -33.10 -12.71 0.35
CA TYR A 178 -34.15 -12.90 -0.65
C TYR A 178 -34.12 -14.32 -1.24
N ASP A 179 -32.94 -14.82 -1.61
CA ASP A 179 -32.78 -16.17 -2.15
C ASP A 179 -33.29 -17.24 -1.17
N ILE A 180 -32.96 -17.10 0.12
CA ILE A 180 -33.44 -18.01 1.17
C ILE A 180 -34.97 -17.94 1.30
N MET A 181 -35.56 -16.72 1.25
CA MET A 181 -37.01 -16.55 1.31
C MET A 181 -37.72 -17.18 0.11
N GLU A 182 -37.18 -17.03 -1.10
CA GLU A 182 -37.74 -17.64 -2.32
C GLU A 182 -37.72 -19.18 -2.24
N ILE A 183 -36.61 -19.75 -1.77
CA ILE A 183 -36.48 -21.20 -1.56
C ILE A 183 -37.50 -21.69 -0.52
N GLN A 184 -37.64 -20.99 0.60
CA GLN A 184 -38.61 -21.35 1.64
C GLN A 184 -40.05 -21.29 1.12
N PHE A 185 -40.38 -20.25 0.36
CA PHE A 185 -41.70 -20.11 -0.25
C PHE A 185 -42.01 -21.26 -1.22
N ALA A 186 -41.06 -21.61 -2.08
CA ALA A 186 -41.17 -22.73 -3.01
C ALA A 186 -41.34 -24.08 -2.29
N LEU A 187 -40.63 -24.30 -1.18
CA LEU A 187 -40.75 -25.51 -0.36
C LEU A 187 -42.10 -25.61 0.38
N THR A 188 -42.68 -24.48 0.82
CA THR A 188 -44.00 -24.48 1.48
C THR A 188 -45.18 -24.58 0.53
N ALA A 189 -44.97 -24.31 -0.76
CA ALA A 189 -46.00 -24.38 -1.80
C ALA A 189 -46.08 -25.75 -2.50
N ALA A 190 -45.15 -26.67 -2.19
CA ALA A 190 -45.08 -28.05 -2.71
C ALA A 190 -45.64 -29.05 -1.69
#